data_AF-A0A0M8YLP8-F1
#
_entry.id   AF-A0A0M8YLP8-F1
#
_cell.length_a   1.000
_cell.length_b   1.000
_cell.length_c   1.000
_cell.angle_alpha   90.00
_cell.angle_beta   90.00
_cell.angle_gamma   90.00
#
_symmetry.space_group_name_H-M   'P 1'
#
loop_
_entity.id
_entity.type
_entity.pdbx_description
1 polymer ?
#
loop_
_entity_poly.entity_id
_entity_poly.type
_entity_poly.pdbx_seq_one_letter_code
_entity_poly.pdbx_strand_id
1 'polypeptide(L)'
;MGRRFPWVWVESVPWTTGSVLTRGTVDGLPLLTWGCAPRDTLATRRQLRARGLRPGGADPVAVLYVRHRASGCRNFASLYLVSAAKPVRPMTPARRAALDKANRARRSYRYARYQAAA
;
A
#
# COMPACT_ATOMS: atom_id res chain seq x y z
N MET A 1 2.59 10.04 -30.82
CA MET A 1 1.95 9.48 -29.59
C MET A 1 2.52 10.20 -28.37
N GLY A 2 1.74 11.09 -27.73
CA GLY A 2 2.21 11.92 -26.62
C GLY A 2 2.71 11.08 -25.43
N ARG A 3 3.61 11.65 -24.62
CA ARG A 3 4.05 11.00 -23.37
C ARG A 3 2.81 10.80 -22.49
N ARG A 4 2.43 9.54 -22.22
CA ARG A 4 1.23 9.16 -21.44
C ARG A 4 1.15 9.80 -20.04
N PHE A 5 2.28 10.24 -19.50
CA PHE A 5 2.39 10.92 -18.21
C PHE A 5 3.24 12.19 -18.40
N PRO A 6 2.63 13.37 -18.61
CA PRO A 6 3.34 14.64 -18.70
C PRO A 6 3.83 15.09 -17.31
N TRP A 7 4.79 16.02 -17.26
CA TRP A 7 5.16 16.69 -16.01
C TRP A 7 4.21 17.87 -15.79
N VAL A 8 3.57 17.92 -14.62
CA VAL A 8 2.55 18.93 -14.29
C VAL A 8 2.76 19.36 -12.85
N TRP A 9 2.58 20.66 -12.59
CA TRP A 9 2.53 21.20 -11.24
C TRP A 9 1.16 20.94 -10.62
N VAL A 10 1.14 20.32 -9.45
CA VAL A 10 -0.08 20.11 -8.65
C VAL A 10 0.02 21.04 -7.46
N GLU A 11 -0.87 22.03 -7.40
CA GLU A 11 -0.77 23.15 -6.45
C GLU A 11 -1.14 22.79 -5.02
N SER A 12 -2.08 21.85 -4.85
CA SER A 12 -2.57 21.45 -3.53
C SER A 12 -2.46 19.94 -3.38
N VAL A 13 -1.58 19.51 -2.48
CA VAL A 13 -1.41 18.10 -2.13
C VAL A 13 -1.50 17.90 -0.61
N PRO A 14 -2.06 16.80 -0.11
CA PRO A 14 -2.29 16.62 1.33
C PRO A 14 -1.04 16.55 2.22
N TRP A 15 0.17 16.47 1.65
CA TRP A 15 1.42 16.24 2.39
C TRP A 15 2.40 17.42 2.36
N THR A 16 2.06 18.52 1.68
CA THR A 16 2.83 19.77 1.70
C THR A 16 1.93 20.96 1.37
N THR A 17 2.27 22.14 1.89
CA THR A 17 1.49 23.37 1.68
C THR A 17 1.74 24.01 0.29
N GLY A 18 2.79 23.59 -0.42
CA GLY A 18 3.17 24.16 -1.72
C GLY A 18 2.83 23.28 -2.92
N SER A 19 3.16 23.78 -4.11
CA SER A 19 3.03 23.03 -5.35
C SER A 19 4.11 21.95 -5.48
N VAL A 20 3.73 20.80 -6.02
CA VAL A 20 4.63 19.67 -6.26
C VAL A 20 4.61 19.31 -7.73
N LEU A 21 5.81 19.09 -8.28
CA LEU A 21 5.96 18.60 -9.64
C LEU A 21 5.67 17.09 -9.68
N THR A 22 4.63 16.70 -10.41
CA THR A 22 4.19 15.31 -10.54
C THR A 22 4.14 14.89 -12.01
N ARG A 23 3.95 13.59 -12.26
CA ARG A 23 3.77 13.01 -13.60
C ARG A 23 2.30 12.97 -14.03
N GLY A 24 1.57 14.03 -13.71
CA GLY A 24 0.12 14.11 -13.90
C GLY A 24 -0.63 13.35 -12.80
N THR A 25 -1.85 12.90 -13.13
CA THR A 25 -2.73 12.20 -12.19
C THR A 25 -3.15 10.84 -12.74
N VAL A 26 -3.46 9.91 -11.82
CA VAL A 26 -4.06 8.60 -12.11
C VAL A 26 -5.20 8.42 -11.10
N ASP A 27 -6.42 8.15 -11.58
CA ASP A 27 -7.61 8.02 -10.74
C ASP A 27 -7.85 9.22 -9.82
N GLY A 28 -7.54 10.43 -10.31
CA GLY A 28 -7.62 11.68 -9.53
C GLY A 28 -6.48 11.87 -8.52
N LEU A 29 -5.58 10.89 -8.36
CA LEU A 29 -4.45 10.97 -7.46
C LEU A 29 -3.17 11.44 -8.17
N PRO A 30 -2.36 12.30 -7.53
CA PRO A 30 -1.07 12.72 -8.06
C PRO A 30 -0.11 11.53 -8.27
N LEU A 31 0.51 11.48 -9.46
CA LEU A 31 1.44 10.44 -9.86
C LEU A 31 2.89 10.86 -9.58
N LEU A 32 3.49 10.34 -8.51
CA LEU A 32 4.86 10.63 -8.13
C LEU A 32 5.81 9.63 -8.80
N THR A 33 6.97 10.10 -9.28
CA THR A 33 8.02 9.18 -9.76
C THR A 33 8.92 8.73 -8.63
N TRP A 34 9.68 7.66 -8.90
CA TRP A 34 10.76 7.25 -8.05
C TRP A 34 11.69 8.43 -7.69
N GLY A 35 11.86 8.68 -6.39
CA GLY A 35 12.70 9.77 -5.88
C GLY A 35 11.95 11.09 -5.60
N CYS A 36 10.76 11.30 -6.15
CA CYS A 36 10.00 12.55 -5.94
C CYS A 36 9.09 12.51 -4.70
N ALA A 37 8.77 11.33 -4.17
CA ALA A 37 7.92 11.20 -3.00
C ALA A 37 8.71 11.47 -1.70
N PRO A 38 8.31 12.44 -0.86
CA PRO A 38 8.96 12.67 0.43
C PRO A 38 8.77 11.47 1.36
N ARG A 39 9.88 10.87 1.82
CA ARG A 39 9.87 9.59 2.56
C ARG A 39 9.45 9.72 4.03
N ASP A 40 9.49 10.94 4.56
CA ASP A 40 9.11 11.25 5.93
C ASP A 40 7.59 11.41 6.07
N THR A 41 6.93 11.98 5.06
CA THR A 41 5.48 12.23 5.08
C THR A 41 4.66 11.17 4.35
N LEU A 42 5.21 10.55 3.29
CA LEU A 42 4.52 9.52 2.51
C LEU A 42 5.18 8.15 2.66
N ALA A 43 4.35 7.12 2.76
CA ALA A 43 4.79 5.74 2.84
C ALA A 43 3.83 4.79 2.12
N THR A 44 4.39 3.76 1.48
CA THR A 44 3.62 2.61 1.01
C THR A 44 3.06 1.80 2.17
N ARG A 45 2.02 1.00 1.93
CA ARG A 45 1.44 0.10 2.94
C ARG A 45 2.47 -0.81 3.60
N ARG A 46 3.44 -1.30 2.82
CA ARG A 46 4.54 -2.15 3.29
C ARG A 46 5.51 -1.37 4.20
N GLN A 47 5.85 -0.12 3.83
CA GLN A 47 6.71 0.74 4.63
C GLN A 47 6.03 1.14 5.95
N LEU A 48 4.73 1.46 5.93
CA LEU A 48 3.97 1.69 7.17
C LEU A 48 4.03 0.47 8.08
N ARG A 49 3.85 -0.74 7.52
CA ARG A 49 3.87 -1.96 8.31
C ARG A 49 5.23 -2.23 8.96
N ALA A 50 6.33 -1.94 8.26
CA ALA A 50 7.68 -2.01 8.82
C ALA A 50 7.87 -1.05 10.00
N ARG A 51 7.16 0.09 10.02
CA ARG A 51 7.13 1.06 11.13
C ARG A 51 6.12 0.73 12.22
N GLY A 52 5.47 -0.45 12.20
CA GLY A 52 4.42 -0.77 13.16
C GLY A 52 3.10 0.01 12.96
N LEU A 53 2.92 0.61 11.78
CA LEU A 53 1.76 1.42 11.42
C LEU A 53 0.87 0.70 10.39
N ARG A 54 -0.37 1.19 10.26
CA ARG A 54 -1.34 0.81 9.23
C ARG A 54 -2.04 2.08 8.71
N PRO A 55 -2.55 2.08 7.46
CA PRO A 55 -3.32 3.22 6.92
C PRO A 55 -4.55 3.61 7.74
N GLY A 56 -5.04 2.73 8.63
CA GLY A 56 -6.10 3.09 9.57
C GLY A 56 -7.48 3.29 8.95
N GLY A 57 -7.66 2.97 7.67
CA GLY A 57 -8.87 3.22 6.88
C GLY A 57 -8.74 4.42 5.94
N ALA A 58 -7.63 5.14 5.96
CA ALA A 58 -7.38 6.24 5.03
C ALA A 58 -7.17 5.72 3.60
N ASP A 59 -7.70 6.48 2.64
CA ASP A 59 -7.42 6.32 1.23
C ASP A 59 -6.01 6.81 0.89
N PRO A 60 -5.40 6.28 -0.19
CA PRO A 60 -4.11 6.76 -0.64
C PRO A 60 -4.20 8.20 -1.14
N VAL A 61 -3.16 8.98 -0.88
CA VAL A 61 -3.10 10.40 -1.29
C VAL A 61 -2.32 10.60 -2.58
N ALA A 62 -1.53 9.61 -2.99
CA ALA A 62 -0.74 9.65 -4.22
C ALA A 62 -0.45 8.23 -4.72
N VAL A 63 0.01 8.13 -5.97
CA VAL A 63 0.48 6.88 -6.57
C VAL A 63 1.93 7.03 -6.97
N LEU A 64 2.78 6.11 -6.51
CA LEU A 64 4.17 6.01 -6.96
C LEU A 64 4.21 5.23 -8.27
N TYR A 65 4.82 5.82 -9.29
CA TYR A 65 5.10 5.21 -10.58
C TYR A 65 6.59 4.90 -10.73
N VAL A 66 6.89 3.63 -11.00
CA VAL A 66 8.25 3.15 -11.25
C VAL A 66 8.30 2.48 -12.61
N ARG A 67 9.25 2.91 -13.45
CA ARG A 67 9.57 2.24 -14.72
C ARG A 67 10.91 1.53 -14.58
N HIS A 68 10.90 0.21 -14.67
CA HIS A 68 12.10 -0.60 -14.66
C HIS A 68 12.72 -0.58 -16.06
N ARG A 69 13.96 -0.11 -16.18
CA ARG A 69 14.64 0.05 -17.48
C ARG A 69 14.99 -1.30 -18.11
N ALA A 70 15.50 -2.24 -17.32
CA ALA A 70 15.95 -3.55 -17.81
C ALA A 70 14.80 -4.45 -18.29
N SER A 71 13.71 -4.54 -17.52
CA SER A 71 12.56 -5.40 -17.86
C SER A 71 11.47 -4.68 -18.65
N GLY A 72 11.53 -3.35 -18.77
CA GLY A 72 10.45 -2.53 -19.35
C GLY A 72 9.17 -2.45 -18.50
N CYS A 73 9.09 -3.20 -17.40
CA CYS A 73 7.91 -3.26 -16.53
C CYS A 73 7.61 -1.91 -15.87
N ARG A 74 6.32 -1.66 -15.64
CA ARG A 74 5.83 -0.47 -14.96
C ARG A 74 5.07 -0.91 -13.71
N ASN A 75 5.49 -0.39 -12.56
CA ASN A 75 4.87 -0.68 -11.28
C ASN A 75 4.22 0.57 -10.71
N PHE A 76 3.09 0.35 -10.05
CA PHE A 76 2.35 1.37 -9.35
C PHE A 76 2.24 0.97 -7.88
N ALA A 77 2.40 1.92 -6.97
CA ALA A 77 2.22 1.67 -5.55
C ALA A 77 1.48 2.84 -4.89
N SER A 78 0.43 2.52 -4.15
CA SER A 78 -0.33 3.51 -3.39
C SER A 78 0.51 4.08 -2.25
N LEU A 79 0.52 5.41 -2.12
CA LEU A 79 1.19 6.15 -1.06
C LEU A 79 0.15 6.71 -0.09
N TYR A 80 0.45 6.57 1.20
CA TYR A 80 -0.38 7.01 2.30
C TYR A 80 0.38 8.04 3.13
N LEU A 81 -0.36 8.96 3.75
CA LEU A 81 0.17 9.88 4.74
C LEU A 81 0.59 9.12 6.01
N VAL A 82 1.82 9.35 6.46
CA VAL A 82 2.36 8.78 7.69
C VAL A 82 1.68 9.40 8.91
N SER A 83 1.39 10.71 8.88
CA SER A 83 0.71 11.43 9.96
C SER A 83 -0.72 10.94 10.22
N ALA A 84 -1.42 10.47 9.19
CA ALA A 84 -2.76 9.90 9.29
C ALA A 84 -2.75 8.39 9.63
N ALA A 85 -1.58 7.75 9.65
CA ALA A 85 -1.46 6.34 9.92
C ALA A 85 -1.72 6.04 11.41
N LYS A 86 -2.28 4.86 11.67
CA LYS A 86 -2.58 4.39 13.03
C LYS A 86 -1.65 3.25 13.40
N PRO A 87 -1.35 3.04 14.70
CA PRO A 87 -0.67 1.83 15.13
C PRO A 87 -1.39 0.56 14.64
N VAL A 88 -0.59 -0.45 14.32
CA VAL A 88 -1.10 -1.79 14.05
C VAL A 88 -1.84 -2.29 15.28
N ARG A 89 -3.03 -2.87 15.07
CA ARG A 89 -3.80 -3.48 16.16
C ARG A 89 -2.96 -4.60 16.79
N PRO A 90 -2.70 -4.58 18.10
CA PRO A 90 -1.96 -5.64 18.75
C PRO A 90 -2.75 -6.95 18.67
N MET A 91 -2.01 -8.07 18.68
CA MET A 91 -2.60 -9.39 18.79
C MET A 91 -3.12 -9.58 20.22
N THR A 92 -4.40 -9.90 20.38
CA THR A 92 -5.00 -10.18 21.70
C THR A 92 -5.08 -11.68 21.94
N PRO A 93 -5.09 -12.14 23.21
CA PRO A 93 -5.25 -13.56 23.54
C PRO A 93 -6.51 -14.18 22.91
N ALA A 94 -7.63 -13.46 22.94
CA ALA A 94 -8.89 -13.90 22.31
C ALA A 94 -8.75 -14.09 20.79
N ARG A 95 -8.07 -13.17 20.09
CA ARG A 95 -7.79 -13.32 18.65
C ARG A 95 -6.87 -14.51 18.37
N ARG A 96 -5.90 -14.77 19.24
CA ARG A 96 -5.02 -15.94 19.13
C ARG A 96 -5.79 -17.24 19.27
N ALA A 97 -6.60 -17.37 20.32
CA ALA A 97 -7.45 -18.54 20.53
C ALA A 97 -8.43 -18.78 19.36
N ALA A 98 -9.02 -17.72 18.81
CA ALA A 98 -9.88 -17.80 17.63
C ALA A 98 -9.12 -18.31 16.38
N LEU A 99 -7.90 -17.81 16.16
CA LEU A 99 -7.05 -18.25 15.05
C LEU A 99 -6.66 -19.72 15.20
N ASP A 100 -6.31 -20.16 16.41
CA ASP A 100 -5.95 -21.55 16.69
C ASP A 100 -7.14 -22.49 16.45
N LYS A 101 -8.34 -22.08 16.88
CA LYS A 101 -9.59 -22.82 16.59
C LYS A 101 -9.83 -22.93 15.08
N ALA A 102 -9.70 -21.83 14.34
CA ALA A 102 -9.88 -21.84 12.88
C ALA A 102 -8.83 -22.71 12.17
N ASN A 103 -7.58 -22.66 12.61
CA ASN A 103 -6.50 -23.47 12.03
C ASN A 103 -6.66 -24.96 12.30
N ARG A 104 -7.12 -25.35 13.50
CA ARG A 104 -7.48 -26.75 13.80
C ARG A 104 -8.57 -27.26 12.86
N ALA A 105 -9.66 -26.49 12.69
CA ALA A 105 -10.76 -26.87 11.80
C ALA A 105 -10.32 -27.01 10.32
N ARG A 106 -9.47 -26.11 9.82
CA ARG A 106 -8.93 -26.23 8.46
C ARG A 106 -8.08 -27.49 8.27
N ARG A 107 -7.26 -27.84 9.26
CA ARG A 107 -6.39 -29.04 9.19
C ARG A 107 -7.22 -30.33 9.23
N SER A 108 -8.19 -30.42 10.13
CA SER A 108 -9.05 -31.60 10.22
C SER A 108 -9.88 -31.80 8.95
N TYR A 109 -10.44 -30.72 8.39
CA TYR A 109 -11.18 -30.80 7.13
C TYR A 109 -10.29 -31.25 5.96
N ARG A 110 -9.07 -30.70 5.83
CA ARG A 110 -8.13 -31.13 4.78
C ARG A 110 -7.76 -32.61 4.91
N TYR A 111 -7.55 -33.09 6.14
CA TYR A 111 -7.20 -34.48 6.41
C TYR A 111 -8.35 -35.44 6.07
N ALA A 112 -9.58 -35.14 6.53
CA ALA A 112 -10.76 -35.93 6.19
C ALA A 112 -11.03 -35.96 4.68
N ARG A 113 -10.83 -34.83 3.99
CA ARG A 113 -10.97 -34.75 2.53
C ARG A 113 -9.90 -35.55 1.78
N TYR A 114 -8.67 -35.62 2.30
CA TYR A 114 -7.61 -36.45 1.72
C TYR A 114 -7.93 -37.93 1.88
N GLN A 115 -8.41 -38.35 3.05
CA GLN A 115 -8.78 -39.73 3.32
C GLN A 115 -9.99 -40.20 2.50
N ALA A 116 -10.98 -39.34 2.24
CA ALA A 116 -12.13 -39.68 1.41
C ALA A 116 -11.83 -39.73 -0.11
N ALA A 117 -10.64 -39.30 -0.52
CA ALA A 117 -10.19 -39.30 -1.92
C ALA A 117 -9.14 -40.39 -2.22
N ALA A 118 -8.78 -41.20 -1.21
CA ALA A 118 -7.97 -42.40 -1.31
C ALA A 118 -8.87 -43.64 -1.32
#